data_AF-A0A673I3D7-F1
#
_entry.id   AF-A0A673I3D7-F1
#
_cell.length_a   1.000
_cell.length_b   1.000
_cell.length_c   1.000
_cell.angle_alpha   90.00
_cell.angle_beta   90.00
_cell.angle_gamma   90.00
#
_symmetry.space_group_name_H-M   'P 1'
#
loop_
_entity.id
_entity.type
_entity.pdbx_description
1 polymer ?
#
loop_
_entity_poly.entity_id
_entity_poly.type
_entity_poly.pdbx_seq_one_letter_code
_entity_poly.pdbx_strand_id
1 'polypeptide(L)'
;MWPVSVKKRCAFCFCACAFVFLIMTFQVIEQLGPFEQNTLRQQVTHVQVQYPVIVWWSPLTGELGRLGECGQNRCFFTVNKSYHSHPQTKAFLFYGTDFSIESLPLPRHEQHQWALFHEESPKNNYKLFHEPLITLFNHTATFSRRSHLPLTTQHLEALSALGTQTHLLPLSYKNQLRRTLAPVAYVQSDCVPPSDRDVYIQELMKHIQVDSYGQCLHNKDLPPHLRDSTAMDDHDFYQILAQYKFILAFENAVCDDYITEKLWRPLKLGVVPVYYGAPNVRMWLPDNRSAVMVNPNEPPKKLAQYLKRLDENDGEYLKYLEWKQKREISNVNLVTELKERPWGVQDLGQDSFIDAFECMVCNRVWENIHRREKKLPSKVWRAEESHLTCPPPPELFEFAVSASSSLRQIWRASYEQSRREARALGLMLRRNTNFTVTQFWREVFTD
;
A
#
# COMPACT_ATOMS: atom_id res chain seq x y z
N MET A 1 35.38 -67.36 9.21
CA MET A 1 34.25 -67.74 8.32
C MET A 1 33.02 -68.03 9.18
N TRP A 2 32.09 -67.07 9.28
CA TRP A 2 30.68 -67.16 9.70
C TRP A 2 30.09 -65.73 9.60
N PRO A 3 28.80 -65.54 9.30
CA PRO A 3 28.43 -65.29 7.90
C PRO A 3 27.76 -63.92 7.64
N VAL A 4 27.87 -63.49 6.39
CA VAL A 4 27.32 -62.27 5.75
C VAL A 4 25.77 -62.28 5.64
N SER A 5 25.07 -63.06 6.46
CA SER A 5 23.65 -63.39 6.27
C SER A 5 22.67 -62.39 6.92
N VAL A 6 23.06 -61.67 7.98
CA VAL A 6 22.09 -60.86 8.77
C VAL A 6 21.95 -59.42 8.23
N LYS A 7 23.05 -58.77 7.80
CA LYS A 7 23.00 -57.38 7.30
C LYS A 7 22.24 -57.23 5.97
N LYS A 8 22.32 -58.22 5.07
CA LYS A 8 21.57 -58.20 3.80
C LYS A 8 20.07 -58.42 4.00
N ARG A 9 19.66 -59.22 4.99
CA ARG A 9 18.23 -59.48 5.28
C ARG A 9 17.56 -58.25 5.92
N CYS A 10 18.23 -57.53 6.82
CA CYS A 10 17.68 -56.29 7.40
C CYS A 10 17.55 -55.15 6.38
N ALA A 11 18.52 -54.99 5.47
CA ALA A 11 18.45 -53.97 4.40
C ALA A 11 17.32 -54.25 3.40
N PHE A 12 17.08 -55.54 3.08
CA PHE A 12 15.98 -55.95 2.19
C PHE A 12 14.60 -55.72 2.85
N CYS A 13 14.45 -56.04 4.14
CA CYS A 13 13.21 -55.73 4.87
C CYS A 13 12.94 -54.22 4.99
N PHE A 14 13.98 -53.40 5.23
CA PHE A 14 13.80 -51.94 5.29
C PHE A 14 13.41 -51.33 3.93
N CYS A 15 14.02 -51.80 2.84
CA CYS A 15 13.64 -51.35 1.49
C CYS A 15 12.23 -51.82 1.10
N ALA A 16 11.85 -53.05 1.46
CA ALA A 16 10.50 -53.55 1.20
C ALA A 16 9.43 -52.78 1.99
N CYS A 17 9.68 -52.45 3.26
CA CYS A 17 8.76 -51.63 4.06
C CYS A 17 8.65 -50.19 3.53
N ALA A 18 9.77 -49.57 3.12
CA ALA A 18 9.75 -48.23 2.53
C ALA A 18 9.01 -48.20 1.19
N PHE A 19 9.13 -49.24 0.36
CA PHE A 19 8.45 -49.34 -0.92
C PHE A 19 6.94 -49.57 -0.75
N VAL A 20 6.53 -50.41 0.21
CA VAL A 20 5.11 -50.59 0.56
C VAL A 20 4.52 -49.32 1.14
N PHE A 21 5.27 -48.57 1.97
CA PHE A 21 4.82 -47.28 2.48
C PHE A 21 4.65 -46.24 1.36
N LEU A 22 5.58 -46.19 0.41
CA LEU A 22 5.49 -45.32 -0.77
C LEU A 22 4.28 -45.65 -1.64
N ILE A 23 4.01 -46.93 -1.91
CA ILE A 23 2.83 -47.36 -2.67
C ILE A 23 1.53 -47.03 -1.94
N MET A 24 1.47 -47.27 -0.63
CA MET A 24 0.31 -46.91 0.20
C MET A 24 0.11 -45.38 0.21
N THR A 25 1.17 -44.58 0.32
CA THR A 25 1.04 -43.12 0.23
C THR A 25 0.59 -42.66 -1.14
N PHE A 26 1.06 -43.30 -2.23
CA PHE A 26 0.63 -42.96 -3.58
C PHE A 26 -0.83 -43.35 -3.84
N GLN A 27 -1.26 -44.53 -3.39
CA GLN A 27 -2.66 -44.95 -3.48
C GLN A 27 -3.59 -44.09 -2.62
N VAL A 28 -3.14 -43.67 -1.43
CA VAL A 28 -3.87 -42.72 -0.59
C VAL A 28 -3.97 -41.35 -1.27
N ILE A 29 -2.92 -40.86 -1.93
CA ILE A 29 -2.96 -39.59 -2.68
C ILE A 29 -3.85 -39.70 -3.93
N GLU A 30 -3.79 -40.81 -4.68
CA GLU A 30 -4.65 -41.04 -5.85
C GLU A 30 -6.13 -41.22 -5.49
N GLN A 31 -6.45 -41.73 -4.30
CA GLN A 31 -7.84 -41.91 -3.85
C GLN A 31 -8.39 -40.70 -3.07
N LEU A 32 -7.59 -40.07 -2.21
CA LEU A 32 -8.02 -38.91 -1.41
C LEU A 32 -7.91 -37.59 -2.19
N GLY A 33 -6.95 -37.43 -3.10
CA GLY A 33 -6.78 -36.21 -3.88
C GLY A 33 -8.03 -35.84 -4.70
N PRO A 34 -8.60 -36.78 -5.49
CA PRO A 34 -9.86 -36.55 -6.20
C PRO A 34 -11.07 -36.47 -5.27
N PHE A 35 -11.07 -37.15 -4.12
CA PHE A 35 -12.15 -37.10 -3.14
C PHE A 35 -12.20 -35.74 -2.42
N GLU A 36 -11.07 -35.19 -1.98
CA GLU A 36 -10.94 -33.84 -1.41
C GLU A 36 -11.24 -32.76 -2.46
N GLN A 37 -10.76 -32.90 -3.69
CA GLN A 37 -11.11 -31.96 -4.78
C GLN A 37 -12.60 -32.02 -5.15
N ASN A 38 -13.24 -33.20 -5.13
CA ASN A 38 -14.67 -33.32 -5.38
C ASN A 38 -15.52 -32.90 -4.18
N THR A 39 -15.09 -33.12 -2.93
CA THR A 39 -15.79 -32.58 -1.75
C THR A 39 -15.63 -31.07 -1.65
N LEU A 40 -14.48 -30.50 -1.99
CA LEU A 40 -14.29 -29.05 -2.11
C LEU A 40 -15.09 -28.47 -3.30
N ARG A 41 -15.14 -29.13 -4.46
CA ARG A 41 -15.99 -28.70 -5.58
C ARG A 41 -17.48 -28.82 -5.28
N GLN A 42 -17.92 -29.88 -4.60
CA GLN A 42 -19.34 -30.07 -4.24
C GLN A 42 -19.77 -29.18 -3.07
N GLN A 43 -18.89 -28.82 -2.14
CA GLN A 43 -19.20 -27.88 -1.07
C GLN A 43 -19.37 -26.43 -1.57
N VAL A 44 -18.72 -26.04 -2.67
CA VAL A 44 -18.79 -24.66 -3.20
C VAL A 44 -20.00 -24.43 -4.10
N THR A 45 -20.63 -25.47 -4.65
CA THR A 45 -21.67 -25.30 -5.68
C THR A 45 -23.09 -24.99 -5.18
N HIS A 46 -23.39 -25.01 -3.88
CA HIS A 46 -24.72 -24.60 -3.38
C HIS A 46 -24.71 -24.28 -1.87
N VAL A 47 -23.70 -23.56 -1.37
CA VAL A 47 -23.88 -22.93 -0.04
C VAL A 47 -25.01 -21.93 -0.21
N GLN A 48 -26.17 -22.23 0.37
CA GLN A 48 -27.25 -21.27 0.54
C GLN A 48 -26.71 -20.22 1.51
N VAL A 49 -25.99 -19.22 0.98
CA VAL A 49 -25.34 -18.22 1.80
C VAL A 49 -26.44 -17.45 2.52
N GLN A 50 -26.60 -17.70 3.81
CA GLN A 50 -27.64 -17.07 4.63
C GLN A 50 -27.30 -15.61 4.97
N TYR A 51 -26.03 -15.24 4.81
CA TYR A 51 -25.48 -13.93 5.15
C TYR A 51 -25.38 -13.02 3.90
N PRO A 52 -25.36 -11.69 4.09
CA PRO A 52 -25.04 -10.77 3.01
C PRO A 52 -23.71 -11.13 2.34
N VAL A 53 -23.73 -11.16 1.01
CA VAL A 53 -22.55 -11.43 0.18
C VAL A 53 -21.90 -10.11 -0.21
N ILE A 54 -20.59 -10.04 0.00
CA ILE A 54 -19.73 -8.92 -0.34
C ILE A 54 -18.68 -9.45 -1.32
N VAL A 55 -18.66 -8.88 -2.52
CA VAL A 55 -17.81 -9.37 -3.61
C VAL A 55 -16.64 -8.41 -3.81
N TRP A 56 -15.40 -8.89 -3.63
CA TRP A 56 -14.22 -8.21 -4.14
C TRP A 56 -14.21 -8.31 -5.66
N TRP A 57 -14.66 -7.24 -6.32
CA TRP A 57 -14.83 -7.20 -7.76
C TRP A 57 -13.50 -7.09 -8.52
N SER A 58 -12.51 -6.48 -7.89
CA SER A 58 -11.10 -6.61 -8.27
C SER A 58 -10.41 -7.41 -7.16
N PRO A 59 -9.87 -8.60 -7.46
CA PRO A 59 -9.37 -9.50 -6.43
C PRO A 59 -8.10 -8.95 -5.77
N LEU A 60 -8.22 -8.53 -4.51
CA LEU A 60 -7.06 -8.14 -3.67
C LEU A 60 -6.61 -9.29 -2.76
N THR A 61 -7.56 -9.96 -2.11
CA THR A 61 -7.27 -11.01 -1.11
C THR A 61 -7.04 -12.40 -1.71
N GLY A 62 -7.53 -12.62 -2.94
CA GLY A 62 -7.50 -13.94 -3.60
C GLY A 62 -8.44 -14.99 -2.98
N GLU A 63 -9.23 -14.63 -1.97
CA GLU A 63 -10.08 -15.57 -1.23
C GLU A 63 -11.33 -15.95 -2.03
N LEU A 64 -11.46 -17.24 -2.38
CA LEU A 64 -12.63 -17.76 -3.12
C LEU A 64 -13.94 -17.66 -2.33
N GLY A 65 -13.87 -17.61 -1.00
CA GLY A 65 -15.04 -17.49 -0.14
C GLY A 65 -14.67 -17.64 1.33
N ARG A 66 -15.04 -16.67 2.16
CA ARG A 66 -14.83 -16.69 3.61
C ARG A 66 -16.02 -16.06 4.34
N LEU A 67 -16.46 -16.68 5.43
CA LEU A 67 -17.40 -16.03 6.35
C LEU A 67 -16.59 -15.16 7.31
N GLY A 68 -16.68 -13.84 7.15
CA GLY A 68 -16.02 -12.89 8.05
C GLY A 68 -16.91 -12.49 9.22
N GLU A 69 -16.31 -12.33 10.39
CA GLU A 69 -16.98 -11.93 11.64
C GLU A 69 -16.61 -10.49 11.98
N CYS A 70 -17.61 -9.61 11.99
CA CYS A 70 -17.44 -8.17 12.17
C CYS A 70 -18.16 -7.73 13.44
N GLY A 71 -17.63 -8.15 14.59
CA GLY A 71 -18.31 -8.04 15.88
C GLY A 71 -19.53 -8.96 15.92
N GLN A 72 -20.74 -8.38 15.99
CA GLN A 72 -21.99 -9.15 16.03
C GLN A 72 -22.52 -9.53 14.63
N ASN A 73 -22.00 -8.88 13.59
CA ASN A 73 -22.45 -9.08 12.22
C ASN A 73 -21.55 -10.08 11.50
N ARG A 74 -22.12 -10.83 10.54
CA ARG A 74 -21.38 -11.75 9.69
C ARG A 74 -21.71 -11.51 8.22
N CYS A 75 -20.69 -11.53 7.36
CA CYS A 75 -20.85 -11.42 5.91
C CYS A 75 -19.98 -12.44 5.22
N PHE A 76 -20.43 -12.89 4.05
CA PHE A 76 -19.64 -13.78 3.19
C PHE A 76 -18.85 -12.95 2.18
N PHE A 77 -17.53 -12.97 2.29
CA PHE A 77 -16.58 -12.28 1.41
C PHE A 77 -16.09 -13.24 0.35
N THR A 78 -16.03 -12.81 -0.90
CA THR A 78 -15.57 -13.65 -2.02
C THR A 78 -15.02 -12.81 -3.17
N VAL A 79 -14.02 -13.32 -3.88
CA VAL A 79 -13.58 -12.78 -5.18
C VAL A 79 -14.36 -13.37 -6.36
N ASN A 80 -15.25 -14.33 -6.12
CA ASN A 80 -15.97 -15.02 -7.18
C ASN A 80 -17.10 -14.14 -7.75
N LYS A 81 -16.84 -13.58 -8.95
CA LYS A 81 -17.78 -12.72 -9.69
C LYS A 81 -19.10 -13.40 -10.06
N SER A 82 -19.20 -14.74 -10.01
CA SER A 82 -20.48 -15.43 -10.23
C SER A 82 -21.54 -15.04 -9.20
N TYR A 83 -21.15 -14.52 -8.04
CA TYR A 83 -22.06 -13.99 -7.03
C TYR A 83 -22.69 -12.64 -7.40
N HIS A 84 -22.31 -12.01 -8.53
CA HIS A 84 -22.87 -10.73 -8.98
C HIS A 84 -24.41 -10.68 -8.91
N SER A 85 -25.07 -11.73 -9.40
CA SER A 85 -26.54 -11.82 -9.46
C SER A 85 -27.17 -12.59 -8.29
N HIS A 86 -26.37 -12.97 -7.28
CA HIS A 86 -26.88 -13.71 -6.14
C HIS A 86 -27.80 -12.80 -5.28
N PRO A 87 -28.98 -13.26 -4.82
CA PRO A 87 -29.95 -12.41 -4.10
C PRO A 87 -29.41 -11.76 -2.81
N GLN A 88 -28.42 -12.41 -2.19
CA GLN A 88 -27.75 -11.90 -0.99
C GLN A 88 -26.60 -10.92 -1.28
N THR A 89 -26.24 -10.68 -2.54
CA THR A 89 -25.16 -9.74 -2.89
C THR A 89 -25.59 -8.31 -2.61
N LYS A 90 -24.89 -7.66 -1.68
CA LYS A 90 -25.20 -6.30 -1.22
C LYS A 90 -24.10 -5.29 -1.55
N ALA A 91 -22.85 -5.72 -1.70
CA ALA A 91 -21.76 -4.79 -1.98
C ALA A 91 -20.68 -5.37 -2.91
N PHE A 92 -20.04 -4.47 -3.65
CA PHE A 92 -18.87 -4.73 -4.48
C PHE A 92 -17.70 -3.86 -3.99
N LEU A 93 -16.60 -4.51 -3.65
CA LEU A 93 -15.36 -3.86 -3.23
C LEU A 93 -14.41 -3.79 -4.41
N PHE A 94 -13.77 -2.63 -4.56
CA PHE A 94 -12.83 -2.34 -5.62
C PHE A 94 -11.50 -1.93 -5.00
N TYR A 95 -10.45 -2.63 -5.37
CA TYR A 95 -9.08 -2.18 -5.25
C TYR A 95 -8.80 -1.17 -6.38
N GLY A 96 -8.47 0.07 -6.02
CA GLY A 96 -8.44 1.16 -6.97
C GLY A 96 -7.39 1.00 -8.08
N THR A 97 -6.26 0.33 -7.80
CA THR A 97 -5.23 0.05 -8.81
C THR A 97 -5.78 -0.85 -9.93
N ASP A 98 -6.62 -1.82 -9.57
CA ASP A 98 -7.21 -2.79 -10.50
C ASP A 98 -8.60 -2.37 -11.01
N PHE A 99 -9.05 -1.16 -10.66
CA PHE A 99 -10.33 -0.64 -11.11
C PHE A 99 -10.32 -0.42 -12.63
N SER A 100 -11.05 -1.27 -13.35
CA SER A 100 -11.12 -1.27 -14.81
C SER A 100 -12.54 -1.04 -15.32
N ILE A 101 -12.66 -0.19 -16.34
CA ILE A 101 -13.92 0.12 -17.03
C ILE A 101 -14.51 -1.08 -17.77
N GLU A 102 -13.67 -2.06 -18.13
CA GLU A 102 -14.06 -3.16 -19.01
C GLU A 102 -14.90 -4.22 -18.29
N SER A 103 -14.86 -4.22 -16.96
CA SER A 103 -15.44 -5.30 -16.18
C SER A 103 -16.42 -4.82 -15.13
N LEU A 104 -16.95 -3.60 -15.17
CA LEU A 104 -17.78 -3.05 -14.08
C LEU A 104 -19.07 -3.88 -13.83
N PRO A 105 -19.51 -4.05 -12.57
CA PRO A 105 -20.70 -4.85 -12.23
C PRO A 105 -21.98 -4.05 -12.52
N LEU A 106 -22.32 -3.96 -13.81
CA LEU A 106 -23.48 -3.27 -14.34
C LEU A 106 -24.49 -4.27 -14.93
N PRO A 107 -25.81 -3.97 -14.88
CA PRO A 107 -26.43 -2.85 -14.19
C PRO A 107 -26.37 -3.02 -12.66
N ARG A 108 -26.16 -1.89 -11.97
CA ARG A 108 -26.13 -1.80 -10.52
C ARG A 108 -27.54 -1.80 -9.95
N HIS A 109 -27.93 -2.84 -9.22
CA HIS A 109 -29.19 -2.88 -8.50
C HIS A 109 -29.22 -1.86 -7.35
N GLU A 110 -30.40 -1.38 -6.95
CA GLU A 110 -30.56 -0.39 -5.87
C GLU A 110 -29.97 -0.85 -4.52
N GLN A 111 -29.93 -2.16 -4.30
CA GLN A 111 -29.32 -2.75 -3.11
C GLN A 111 -27.80 -2.87 -3.17
N HIS A 112 -27.19 -2.70 -4.35
CA HIS A 112 -25.74 -2.82 -4.55
C HIS A 112 -25.02 -1.55 -4.10
N GLN A 113 -24.15 -1.70 -3.11
CA GLN A 113 -23.21 -0.67 -2.67
C GLN A 113 -21.85 -0.89 -3.34
N TRP A 114 -21.17 0.20 -3.69
CA TRP A 114 -19.80 0.15 -4.19
C TRP A 114 -18.86 0.70 -3.14
N ALA A 115 -17.74 0.02 -2.91
CA ALA A 115 -16.77 0.38 -1.89
C ALA A 115 -15.37 0.42 -2.53
N LEU A 116 -14.63 1.50 -2.34
CA LEU A 116 -13.28 1.68 -2.87
C LEU A 116 -12.24 1.50 -1.76
N PHE A 117 -11.26 0.65 -1.99
CA PHE A 117 -10.02 0.54 -1.25
C PHE A 117 -8.88 1.02 -2.16
N HIS A 118 -8.23 2.14 -1.82
CA HIS A 118 -7.15 2.68 -2.64
C HIS A 118 -6.17 3.55 -1.85
N GLU A 119 -5.02 2.97 -1.61
CA GLU A 119 -3.91 3.47 -0.79
C GLU A 119 -2.70 3.89 -1.63
N GLU A 120 -2.80 3.73 -2.94
CA GLU A 120 -1.76 3.98 -3.91
C GLU A 120 -1.78 5.40 -4.47
N SER A 121 -0.65 5.79 -5.08
CA SER A 121 -0.52 7.11 -5.70
C SER A 121 -1.42 7.28 -6.93
N PRO A 122 -1.73 8.51 -7.36
CA PRO A 122 -2.49 8.73 -8.58
C PRO A 122 -1.82 8.18 -9.85
N LYS A 123 -0.53 7.87 -9.81
CA LYS A 123 0.18 7.13 -10.87
C LYS A 123 -0.54 5.83 -11.24
N ASN A 124 -1.14 5.16 -10.25
CA ASN A 124 -1.75 3.85 -10.41
C ASN A 124 -3.14 3.97 -11.08
N ASN A 125 -3.95 4.97 -10.69
CA ASN A 125 -5.25 5.20 -11.33
C ASN A 125 -5.77 6.64 -11.15
N TYR A 126 -5.27 7.58 -11.96
CA TYR A 126 -5.67 8.99 -11.90
C TYR A 126 -7.18 9.24 -12.00
N LYS A 127 -7.94 8.39 -12.71
CA LYS A 127 -9.38 8.59 -12.90
C LYS A 127 -10.13 8.67 -11.56
N LEU A 128 -9.70 7.88 -10.56
CA LEU A 128 -10.32 7.81 -9.24
C LEU A 128 -10.12 9.07 -8.40
N PHE A 129 -9.18 9.94 -8.77
CA PHE A 129 -8.84 11.16 -8.03
C PHE A 129 -9.69 12.37 -8.44
N HIS A 130 -10.67 12.17 -9.33
CA HIS A 130 -11.57 13.21 -9.81
C HIS A 130 -12.98 13.01 -9.24
N GLU A 131 -13.59 14.11 -8.82
CA GLU A 131 -14.94 14.17 -8.24
C GLU A 131 -15.99 13.30 -8.96
N PRO A 132 -16.09 13.30 -10.31
CA PRO A 132 -17.13 12.55 -11.00
C PRO A 132 -17.09 11.04 -10.77
N LEU A 133 -15.91 10.49 -10.44
CA LEU A 133 -15.72 9.06 -10.25
C LEU A 133 -15.70 8.67 -8.77
N ILE A 134 -14.96 9.39 -7.91
CA ILE A 134 -14.88 9.06 -6.48
C ILE A 134 -16.26 9.12 -5.82
N THR A 135 -17.13 10.06 -6.23
CA THR A 135 -18.48 10.24 -5.66
C THR A 135 -19.47 9.12 -6.01
N LEU A 136 -19.10 8.17 -6.87
CA LEU A 136 -19.92 6.99 -7.19
C LEU A 136 -19.84 5.88 -6.14
N PHE A 137 -18.80 5.92 -5.31
CA PHE A 137 -18.59 4.96 -4.23
C PHE A 137 -19.36 5.37 -2.98
N ASN A 138 -19.92 4.38 -2.29
CA ASN A 138 -20.59 4.57 -0.99
C ASN A 138 -19.62 4.52 0.17
N HIS A 139 -18.54 3.74 0.03
CA HIS A 139 -17.56 3.50 1.08
C HIS A 139 -16.16 3.68 0.49
N THR A 140 -15.24 4.22 1.28
CA THR A 140 -13.88 4.51 0.82
C THR A 140 -12.91 4.24 1.95
N ALA A 141 -11.86 3.49 1.68
CA ALA A 141 -10.65 3.43 2.49
C ALA A 141 -9.48 3.88 1.62
N THR A 142 -8.86 5.00 1.99
CA THR A 142 -7.77 5.60 1.18
C THR A 142 -6.76 6.29 2.08
N PHE A 143 -5.65 6.75 1.51
CA PHE A 143 -4.67 7.53 2.28
C PHE A 143 -5.22 8.86 2.80
N SER A 144 -6.32 9.41 2.26
CA SER A 144 -6.93 10.66 2.75
C SER A 144 -7.52 10.48 4.15
N ARG A 145 -7.18 11.41 5.05
CA ARG A 145 -7.74 11.44 6.41
C ARG A 145 -9.23 11.75 6.46
N ARG A 146 -9.81 12.17 5.33
CA ARG A 146 -11.25 12.46 5.18
C ARG A 146 -12.03 11.28 4.63
N SER A 147 -11.38 10.21 4.21
CA SER A 147 -12.08 9.02 3.73
C SER A 147 -12.85 8.34 4.87
N HIS A 148 -13.89 7.58 4.53
CA HIS A 148 -14.71 6.88 5.52
C HIS A 148 -13.91 5.97 6.47
N LEU A 149 -12.83 5.36 5.98
CA LEU A 149 -11.83 4.64 6.76
C LEU A 149 -10.43 5.13 6.34
N PRO A 150 -9.85 6.12 7.03
CA PRO A 150 -8.53 6.62 6.73
C PRO A 150 -7.45 5.55 6.82
N LEU A 151 -6.51 5.58 5.86
CA LEU A 151 -5.31 4.72 5.78
C LEU A 151 -4.02 5.55 5.86
N THR A 152 -4.09 6.81 6.28
CA THR A 152 -2.95 7.76 6.29
C THR A 152 -1.72 7.22 7.04
N THR A 153 -1.92 6.36 8.04
CA THR A 153 -0.85 5.78 8.87
C THR A 153 -0.58 4.30 8.60
N GLN A 154 -1.06 3.73 7.47
CA GLN A 154 -0.99 2.28 7.22
C GLN A 154 0.44 1.71 7.13
N HIS A 155 1.44 2.57 6.89
CA HIS A 155 2.85 2.18 6.83
C HIS A 155 3.59 2.37 8.15
N LEU A 156 2.86 2.55 9.24
CA LEU A 156 3.39 2.67 10.60
C LEU A 156 2.66 1.70 11.54
N GLU A 157 3.41 0.80 12.16
CA GLU A 157 2.86 -0.29 12.97
C GLU A 157 2.26 0.20 14.28
N ALA A 158 3.03 0.98 15.04
CA ALA A 158 2.62 1.52 16.33
C ALA A 158 3.52 2.69 16.74
N LEU A 159 3.10 3.43 17.77
CA LEU A 159 3.95 4.46 18.40
C LEU A 159 5.28 3.88 18.94
N SER A 160 5.27 2.62 19.38
CA SER A 160 6.46 1.90 19.86
C SER A 160 7.51 1.71 18.76
N ALA A 161 7.11 1.55 17.49
CA ALA A 161 8.04 1.45 16.36
C ALA A 161 8.84 2.75 16.15
N LEU A 162 8.26 3.90 16.52
CA LEU A 162 8.97 5.19 16.50
C LEU A 162 9.81 5.38 17.77
N GLY A 163 9.30 4.99 18.94
CA GLY A 163 10.00 5.16 20.22
C GLY A 163 11.13 4.16 20.49
N THR A 164 11.16 3.03 19.78
CA THR A 164 12.21 2.01 19.97
C THR A 164 13.60 2.53 19.55
N GLN A 165 14.62 2.05 20.25
CA GLN A 165 16.03 2.34 19.98
C GLN A 165 16.76 1.14 19.34
N THR A 166 16.04 0.06 18.99
CA THR A 166 16.62 -1.19 18.45
C THR A 166 17.58 -0.96 17.27
N HIS A 167 17.25 -0.04 16.37
CA HIS A 167 18.05 0.25 15.17
C HIS A 167 18.90 1.52 15.30
N LEU A 168 18.85 2.21 16.44
CA LEU A 168 19.55 3.48 16.61
C LEU A 168 21.05 3.23 16.79
N LEU A 169 21.84 3.65 15.80
CA LEU A 169 23.31 3.58 15.88
C LEU A 169 23.91 4.82 16.55
N PRO A 170 24.98 4.68 17.35
CA PRO A 170 25.71 5.81 17.92
C PRO A 170 26.20 6.77 16.83
N LEU A 171 26.09 8.09 17.07
CA LEU A 171 26.54 9.09 16.11
C LEU A 171 28.04 8.99 15.81
N SER A 172 28.86 8.64 16.80
CA SER A 172 30.30 8.38 16.62
C SER A 172 30.56 7.27 15.59
N TYR A 173 29.72 6.22 15.59
CA TYR A 173 29.81 5.14 14.62
C TYR A 173 29.38 5.60 13.22
N LYS A 174 28.27 6.35 13.11
CA LYS A 174 27.87 6.98 11.84
C LYS A 174 28.99 7.87 11.28
N ASN A 175 29.62 8.69 12.11
CA ASN A 175 30.74 9.56 11.75
C ASN A 175 31.98 8.78 11.27
N GLN A 176 32.26 7.61 11.87
CA GLN A 176 33.32 6.73 11.38
C GLN A 176 33.01 6.21 9.97
N LEU A 177 31.76 5.78 9.73
CA LEU A 177 31.31 5.27 8.44
C LEU A 177 31.27 6.35 7.34
N ARG A 178 31.24 7.65 7.69
CA ARG A 178 31.37 8.75 6.71
C ARG A 178 32.67 8.74 5.91
N ARG A 179 33.68 7.97 6.33
CA ARG A 179 34.92 7.76 5.56
C ARG A 179 34.71 6.90 4.30
N THR A 180 33.65 6.10 4.26
CA THR A 180 33.39 5.12 3.18
C THR A 180 31.97 5.20 2.61
N LEU A 181 30.98 5.63 3.40
CA LEU A 181 29.60 5.83 2.96
C LEU A 181 29.35 7.31 2.69
N ALA A 182 28.41 7.63 1.81
CA ALA A 182 27.85 8.96 1.65
C ALA A 182 27.10 9.43 2.93
N PRO A 183 26.85 10.74 3.11
CA PRO A 183 26.01 11.22 4.21
C PRO A 183 24.52 10.86 4.02
N VAL A 184 24.12 10.68 2.76
CA VAL A 184 22.73 10.52 2.33
C VAL A 184 22.56 9.19 1.61
N ALA A 185 21.52 8.44 1.96
CA ALA A 185 21.09 7.27 1.21
C ALA A 185 19.79 7.54 0.42
N TYR A 186 19.64 6.83 -0.70
CA TYR A 186 18.46 6.83 -1.55
C TYR A 186 18.09 5.39 -1.90
N VAL A 187 16.82 5.03 -1.74
CA VAL A 187 16.32 3.68 -2.05
C VAL A 187 14.98 3.80 -2.75
N GLN A 188 15.01 3.96 -4.07
CA GLN A 188 13.80 3.97 -4.89
C GLN A 188 14.02 3.11 -6.15
N SER A 189 13.00 2.32 -6.48
CA SER A 189 13.02 1.46 -7.68
C SER A 189 11.93 1.84 -8.68
N ASP A 190 10.96 2.66 -8.28
CA ASP A 190 9.95 3.19 -9.19
C ASP A 190 10.40 4.54 -9.76
N CYS A 191 10.96 4.53 -10.96
CA CYS A 191 11.57 5.72 -11.57
C CYS A 191 10.57 6.49 -12.44
N VAL A 192 10.90 7.76 -12.69
CA VAL A 192 10.09 8.74 -13.40
C VAL A 192 8.68 8.86 -12.80
N PRO A 193 8.52 9.10 -11.48
CA PRO A 193 7.20 9.26 -10.88
C PRO A 193 6.61 10.66 -11.15
N PRO A 194 5.29 10.85 -10.95
CA PRO A 194 4.62 12.15 -11.08
C PRO A 194 5.23 13.30 -10.28
N SER A 195 5.90 13.02 -9.16
CA SER A 195 6.58 14.03 -8.34
C SER A 195 7.86 14.60 -8.96
N ASP A 196 8.31 14.06 -10.10
CA ASP A 196 9.55 14.44 -10.79
C ASP A 196 10.82 14.32 -9.92
N ARG A 197 10.75 13.51 -8.85
CA ARG A 197 11.79 13.42 -7.81
C ARG A 197 13.16 13.07 -8.37
N ASP A 198 13.24 12.21 -9.38
CA ASP A 198 14.51 11.68 -9.85
C ASP A 198 15.38 12.78 -10.46
N VAL A 199 14.77 13.77 -11.12
CA VAL A 199 15.50 14.92 -11.68
C VAL A 199 16.03 15.82 -10.58
N TYR A 200 15.22 16.03 -9.53
CA TYR A 200 15.67 16.76 -8.35
C TYR A 200 16.83 16.06 -7.66
N ILE A 201 16.75 14.73 -7.46
CA ILE A 201 17.83 13.95 -6.84
C ILE A 201 19.09 13.94 -7.72
N GLN A 202 18.94 13.77 -9.04
CA GLN A 202 20.07 13.80 -9.97
C GLN A 202 20.83 15.14 -9.91
N GLU A 203 20.11 16.27 -9.81
CA GLU A 203 20.73 17.57 -9.61
C GLU A 203 21.35 17.68 -8.21
N LEU A 204 20.67 17.20 -7.16
CA LEU A 204 21.20 17.17 -5.78
C LEU A 204 22.54 16.42 -5.69
N MET A 205 22.68 15.28 -6.39
CA MET A 205 23.88 14.45 -6.42
C MET A 205 25.13 15.17 -6.94
N LYS A 206 24.97 16.27 -7.68
CA LYS A 206 26.09 17.12 -8.11
C LYS A 206 26.67 17.94 -6.94
N HIS A 207 25.89 18.16 -5.89
CA HIS A 207 26.23 19.07 -4.78
C HIS A 207 26.50 18.34 -3.47
N ILE A 208 26.07 17.08 -3.30
CA ILE A 208 26.34 16.22 -2.14
C ILE A 208 26.40 14.75 -2.58
N GLN A 209 27.27 13.95 -1.94
CA GLN A 209 27.32 12.51 -2.21
C GLN A 209 26.02 11.84 -1.74
N VAL A 210 25.48 10.96 -2.58
CA VAL A 210 24.31 10.14 -2.30
C VAL A 210 24.62 8.72 -2.71
N ASP A 211 24.42 7.78 -1.79
CA ASP A 211 24.47 6.35 -2.07
C ASP A 211 23.06 5.87 -2.46
N SER A 212 22.87 5.48 -3.73
CA SER A 212 21.61 4.98 -4.27
C SER A 212 21.63 3.47 -4.44
N TYR A 213 20.79 2.81 -3.64
CA TYR A 213 20.67 1.35 -3.58
C TYR A 213 19.56 0.78 -4.45
N GLY A 214 18.53 1.57 -4.75
CA GLY A 214 17.41 1.16 -5.61
C GLY A 214 17.77 1.17 -7.09
N GLN A 215 16.80 0.90 -7.96
CA GLN A 215 17.00 0.94 -9.41
C GLN A 215 17.21 2.37 -9.94
N CYS A 216 16.64 3.39 -9.28
CA CYS A 216 16.72 4.77 -9.71
C CYS A 216 18.06 5.41 -9.32
N LEU A 217 18.75 6.01 -10.30
CA LEU A 217 20.06 6.66 -10.10
C LEU A 217 21.09 5.73 -9.40
N HIS A 218 20.98 4.43 -9.65
CA HIS A 218 21.73 3.38 -8.97
C HIS A 218 23.24 3.62 -9.04
N ASN A 219 23.92 3.59 -7.90
CA ASN A 219 25.38 3.69 -7.83
C ASN A 219 26.00 2.84 -6.71
N LYS A 220 25.20 2.08 -5.96
CA LYS A 220 25.66 1.24 -4.86
C LYS A 220 24.82 -0.02 -4.73
N ASP A 221 25.48 -1.16 -4.67
CA ASP A 221 24.79 -2.44 -4.57
C ASP A 221 24.31 -2.74 -3.13
N LEU A 222 23.11 -3.32 -3.04
CA LEU A 222 22.70 -4.09 -1.87
C LEU A 222 23.28 -5.51 -1.93
N PRO A 223 23.51 -6.16 -0.76
CA PRO A 223 23.74 -7.60 -0.70
C PRO A 223 22.67 -8.37 -1.49
N PRO A 224 23.02 -9.47 -2.19
CA PRO A 224 22.09 -10.15 -3.10
C PRO A 224 20.75 -10.53 -2.48
N HIS A 225 20.73 -10.95 -1.21
CA HIS A 225 19.50 -11.32 -0.49
C HIS A 225 18.57 -10.15 -0.18
N LEU A 226 19.07 -8.91 -0.27
CA LEU A 226 18.32 -7.68 0.02
C LEU A 226 17.93 -6.89 -1.24
N ARG A 227 18.23 -7.43 -2.44
CA ARG A 227 17.91 -6.75 -3.71
C ARG A 227 16.44 -6.85 -4.09
N ASP A 228 15.73 -7.85 -3.56
CA ASP A 228 14.31 -8.04 -3.80
C ASP A 228 13.47 -7.05 -2.99
N SER A 229 12.38 -6.56 -3.56
CA SER A 229 11.47 -5.62 -2.89
C SER A 229 10.81 -6.19 -1.64
N THR A 230 10.70 -7.51 -1.51
CA THR A 230 10.17 -8.19 -0.33
C THR A 230 11.09 -8.07 0.89
N ALA A 231 12.38 -7.77 0.69
CA ALA A 231 13.36 -7.59 1.75
C ALA A 231 13.40 -6.16 2.34
N MET A 232 12.49 -5.27 1.92
CA MET A 232 12.53 -3.84 2.30
C MET A 232 12.17 -3.57 3.77
N ASP A 233 11.67 -4.60 4.47
CA ASP A 233 11.44 -4.62 5.92
C ASP A 233 12.32 -5.63 6.67
N ASP A 234 13.32 -6.20 5.98
CA ASP A 234 14.29 -7.12 6.56
C ASP A 234 15.21 -6.41 7.57
N HIS A 235 15.62 -7.14 8.62
CA HIS A 235 16.48 -6.62 9.66
C HIS A 235 17.85 -6.16 9.13
N ASP A 236 18.46 -6.92 8.22
CA ASP A 236 19.77 -6.58 7.63
C ASP A 236 19.65 -5.34 6.75
N PHE A 237 18.53 -5.18 6.05
CA PHE A 237 18.24 -3.97 5.28
C PHE A 237 18.15 -2.74 6.18
N TYR A 238 17.46 -2.86 7.32
CA TYR A 238 17.40 -1.81 8.34
C TYR A 238 18.78 -1.48 8.92
N GLN A 239 19.65 -2.48 9.15
CA GLN A 239 21.02 -2.27 9.62
C GLN A 239 21.87 -1.48 8.62
N ILE A 240 21.70 -1.69 7.31
CA ILE A 240 22.40 -0.92 6.27
C ILE A 240 21.94 0.54 6.32
N LEU A 241 20.63 0.78 6.30
CA LEU A 241 20.08 2.13 6.25
C LEU A 241 20.33 2.94 7.52
N ALA A 242 20.33 2.28 8.69
CA ALA A 242 20.61 2.93 9.97
C ALA A 242 22.01 3.58 10.05
N GLN A 243 22.95 3.18 9.18
CA GLN A 243 24.32 3.72 9.12
C GLN A 243 24.38 5.16 8.60
N TYR A 244 23.39 5.60 7.83
CA TYR A 244 23.35 6.93 7.23
C TYR A 244 22.86 7.99 8.23
N LYS A 245 23.26 9.25 8.01
CA LYS A 245 22.68 10.40 8.72
C LYS A 245 21.35 10.82 8.11
N PHE A 246 21.24 10.75 6.79
CA PHE A 246 20.05 11.17 6.05
C PHE A 246 19.56 10.10 5.08
N ILE A 247 18.24 10.02 4.91
CA ILE A 247 17.61 9.22 3.84
C ILE A 247 16.65 10.13 3.07
N LEU A 248 16.73 10.11 1.74
CA LEU A 248 15.80 10.83 0.87
C LEU A 248 14.45 10.11 0.84
N ALA A 249 13.46 10.72 1.49
CA ALA A 249 12.10 10.23 1.64
C ALA A 249 11.15 10.97 0.68
N PHE A 250 11.32 10.74 -0.63
CA PHE A 250 10.54 11.42 -1.67
C PHE A 250 9.40 10.52 -2.15
N GLU A 251 8.15 10.98 -2.05
CA GLU A 251 6.97 10.25 -2.50
C GLU A 251 6.84 10.24 -4.03
N ASN A 252 6.02 9.31 -4.54
CA ASN A 252 5.74 9.20 -5.98
C ASN A 252 4.87 10.36 -6.49
N ALA A 253 4.05 10.96 -5.62
CA ALA A 253 3.18 12.08 -5.93
C ALA A 253 3.11 13.06 -4.75
N VAL A 254 2.74 14.30 -5.03
CA VAL A 254 2.59 15.37 -4.04
C VAL A 254 1.10 15.55 -3.78
N CYS A 255 0.55 14.80 -2.83
CA CYS A 255 -0.85 14.83 -2.44
C CYS A 255 -0.95 14.96 -0.92
N ASP A 256 -1.94 15.71 -0.41
CA ASP A 256 -2.22 15.73 1.02
C ASP A 256 -2.45 14.31 1.54
N ASP A 257 -1.95 14.01 2.73
CA ASP A 257 -2.05 12.71 3.42
C ASP A 257 -1.40 11.51 2.71
N TYR A 258 -0.81 11.65 1.51
CA TYR A 258 -0.07 10.55 0.87
C TYR A 258 1.31 10.36 1.50
N ILE A 259 1.36 9.53 2.54
CA ILE A 259 2.54 9.26 3.37
C ILE A 259 2.80 7.76 3.38
N THR A 260 3.97 7.36 2.92
CA THR A 260 4.30 5.94 2.76
C THR A 260 5.42 5.49 3.70
N GLU A 261 5.87 4.24 3.56
CA GLU A 261 7.01 3.68 4.27
C GLU A 261 8.29 4.52 4.09
N LYS A 262 8.37 5.33 3.02
CA LYS A 262 9.50 6.23 2.74
C LYS A 262 9.75 7.23 3.86
N LEU A 263 8.68 7.76 4.48
CA LEU A 263 8.82 8.63 5.65
C LEU A 263 9.08 7.82 6.93
N TRP A 264 8.31 6.76 7.15
CA TRP A 264 8.33 6.05 8.43
C TRP A 264 9.61 5.26 8.66
N ARG A 265 10.17 4.64 7.61
CA ARG A 265 11.40 3.85 7.69
C ARG A 265 12.57 4.62 8.31
N PRO A 266 13.02 5.78 7.79
CA PRO A 266 14.10 6.54 8.42
C PRO A 266 13.80 6.95 9.88
N LEU A 267 12.56 7.35 10.19
CA LEU A 267 12.15 7.69 11.56
C LEU A 267 12.28 6.50 12.51
N LYS A 268 11.87 5.29 12.09
CA LYS A 268 12.05 4.03 12.84
C LYS A 268 13.54 3.73 13.08
N LEU A 269 14.40 4.03 12.12
CA LEU A 269 15.84 3.75 12.17
C LEU A 269 16.68 4.81 12.91
N GLY A 270 16.09 5.93 13.33
CA GLY A 270 16.86 7.05 13.91
C GLY A 270 17.80 7.69 12.89
N VAL A 271 17.31 7.80 11.66
CA VAL A 271 17.93 8.48 10.53
C VAL A 271 17.03 9.67 10.17
N VAL A 272 17.61 10.81 9.82
CA VAL A 272 16.80 12.01 9.54
C VAL A 272 16.22 11.92 8.12
N PRO A 273 14.90 11.80 7.94
CA PRO A 273 14.30 11.87 6.61
C PRO A 273 14.48 13.25 6.00
N VAL A 274 14.81 13.27 4.71
CA VAL A 274 14.75 14.45 3.85
C VAL A 274 13.53 14.29 2.95
N TYR A 275 12.43 14.94 3.32
CA TYR A 275 11.08 14.61 2.86
C TYR A 275 10.55 15.55 1.79
N TYR A 276 9.96 14.96 0.75
CA TYR A 276 9.18 15.65 -0.31
C TYR A 276 7.99 14.77 -0.71
N GLY A 277 6.77 15.24 -0.52
CA GLY A 277 5.56 14.43 -0.67
C GLY A 277 4.34 15.19 -0.20
N ALA A 278 3.62 14.67 0.81
CA ALA A 278 2.45 15.31 1.39
C ALA A 278 2.76 16.72 1.95
N PRO A 279 2.12 17.79 1.43
CA PRO A 279 2.31 19.16 1.93
C PRO A 279 2.00 19.32 3.42
N ASN A 280 1.04 18.55 3.92
CA ASN A 280 0.60 18.55 5.31
C ASN A 280 1.32 17.53 6.21
N VAL A 281 2.43 16.90 5.77
CA VAL A 281 3.14 15.85 6.53
C VAL A 281 3.52 16.24 7.95
N ARG A 282 3.72 17.54 8.23
CA ARG A 282 4.03 18.04 9.58
C ARG A 282 2.95 17.69 10.61
N MET A 283 1.71 17.47 10.17
CA MET A 283 0.62 16.96 11.01
C MET A 283 0.87 15.54 11.53
N TRP A 284 1.81 14.81 10.95
CA TRP A 284 2.05 13.38 11.20
C TRP A 284 3.47 13.09 11.68
N LEU A 285 4.36 14.09 11.70
CA LEU A 285 5.73 13.92 12.18
C LEU A 285 5.76 13.69 13.70
N PRO A 286 6.66 12.83 14.23
CA PRO A 286 6.80 12.60 15.66
C PRO A 286 7.09 13.86 16.47
N ASP A 287 7.84 14.78 15.84
CA ASP A 287 8.14 16.12 16.33
C ASP A 287 8.33 17.09 15.14
N ASN A 288 8.09 18.39 15.35
CA ASN A 288 8.28 19.41 14.31
C ASN A 288 9.69 19.43 13.72
N ARG A 289 10.70 19.02 14.48
CA ARG A 289 12.09 18.88 14.04
C ARG A 289 12.50 17.40 13.94
N SER A 290 11.64 16.55 13.38
CA SER A 290 12.01 15.14 13.11
C SER A 290 12.40 14.87 11.64
N ALA A 291 12.17 15.83 10.74
CA ALA A 291 12.43 15.70 9.31
C ALA A 291 12.97 17.00 8.70
N VAL A 292 13.84 16.88 7.69
CA VAL A 292 14.21 18.00 6.83
C VAL A 292 13.21 18.09 5.69
N MET A 293 12.46 19.20 5.65
CA MET A 293 11.45 19.43 4.62
C MET A 293 12.08 20.06 3.38
N VAL A 294 11.87 19.45 2.22
CA VAL A 294 12.36 19.96 0.94
C VAL A 294 11.47 21.12 0.50
N ASN A 295 12.08 22.24 0.12
CA ASN A 295 11.40 23.34 -0.53
C ASN A 295 11.58 23.19 -2.06
N PRO A 296 10.55 22.80 -2.82
CA PRO A 296 10.67 22.59 -4.26
C PRO A 296 10.96 23.88 -5.04
N ASN A 297 10.72 25.05 -4.43
CA ASN A 297 10.99 26.35 -5.05
C ASN A 297 12.46 26.79 -4.91
N GLU A 298 13.29 26.01 -4.23
CA GLU A 298 14.71 26.29 -4.04
C GLU A 298 15.59 25.30 -4.81
N PRO A 299 16.76 25.74 -5.31
CA PRO A 299 17.65 24.85 -6.05
C PRO A 299 18.20 23.74 -5.12
N PRO A 300 18.39 22.51 -5.63
CA PRO A 300 18.94 21.38 -4.86
C PRO A 300 20.28 21.68 -4.19
N LYS A 301 21.08 22.59 -4.76
CA LYS A 301 22.33 23.09 -4.16
C LYS A 301 22.12 23.65 -2.73
N LYS A 302 21.01 24.35 -2.48
CA LYS A 302 20.71 24.93 -1.17
C LYS A 302 20.38 23.84 -0.14
N LEU A 303 19.63 22.81 -0.56
CA LEU A 303 19.42 21.61 0.27
C LEU A 303 20.74 20.90 0.56
N ALA A 304 21.60 20.70 -0.45
CA ALA A 304 22.91 20.08 -0.25
C ALA A 304 23.79 20.85 0.75
N GLN A 305 23.82 22.18 0.66
CA GLN A 305 24.53 23.03 1.63
C GLN A 305 23.98 22.88 3.05
N TYR A 306 22.65 22.82 3.17
CA TYR A 306 21.99 22.60 4.46
C TYR A 306 22.35 21.24 5.06
N LEU A 307 22.29 20.17 4.27
CA LEU A 307 22.62 18.81 4.71
C LEU A 307 24.10 18.66 5.06
N LYS A 308 25.02 19.27 4.29
CA LYS A 308 26.45 19.31 4.61
C LYS A 308 26.72 19.97 5.96
N ARG A 309 26.09 21.12 6.22
CA ARG A 309 26.22 21.79 7.52
C ARG A 309 25.74 20.91 8.68
N LEU A 310 24.66 20.15 8.50
CA LEU A 310 24.19 19.19 9.50
C LEU A 310 25.13 17.98 9.62
N ASP A 311 25.66 17.47 8.51
CA ASP A 311 26.64 16.36 8.51
C ASP A 311 27.91 16.72 9.28
N GLU A 312 28.37 17.97 9.15
CA GLU A 312 29.59 18.50 9.77
C GLU A 312 29.37 19.00 11.22
N ASN A 313 28.12 19.20 11.64
CA ASN A 313 27.76 19.69 12.97
C ASN A 313 26.85 18.69 13.70
N ASP A 314 27.49 17.83 14.49
CA ASP A 314 26.81 16.81 15.30
C ASP A 314 25.74 17.39 16.23
N GLY A 315 25.96 18.57 16.81
CA GLY A 315 24.99 19.21 17.68
C GLY A 315 23.71 19.60 16.94
N GLU A 316 23.83 20.18 15.74
CA GLU A 316 22.67 20.52 14.91
C GLU A 316 21.97 19.27 14.35
N TYR A 317 22.72 18.23 13.99
CA TYR A 317 22.15 16.95 13.58
C TYR A 317 21.35 16.29 14.70
N LEU A 318 21.90 16.24 15.92
CA LEU A 318 21.24 15.57 17.06
C LEU A 318 19.94 16.24 17.47
N LYS A 319 19.76 17.55 17.20
CA LYS A 319 18.47 18.23 17.40
C LYS A 319 17.33 17.57 16.62
N TYR A 320 17.62 16.90 15.50
CA TYR A 320 16.61 16.16 14.73
C TYR A 320 16.20 14.82 15.35
N LEU A 321 17.00 14.31 16.28
CA LEU A 321 16.82 13.02 16.92
C LEU A 321 16.49 13.15 18.42
N GLU A 322 16.32 14.36 18.94
CA GLU A 322 15.98 14.58 20.36
C GLU A 322 14.71 13.84 20.77
N TRP A 323 13.66 13.90 19.95
CA TRP A 323 12.39 13.19 20.18
C TRP A 323 12.61 11.67 20.34
N LYS A 324 13.51 11.10 19.53
CA LYS A 324 13.87 9.67 19.55
C LYS A 324 14.68 9.31 20.80
N GLN A 325 15.59 10.20 21.23
CA GLN A 325 16.41 10.00 22.42
C GLN A 325 15.58 10.06 23.70
N LYS A 326 14.69 11.06 23.79
CA LYS A 326 13.74 11.23 24.89
C LYS A 326 12.62 10.19 24.88
N ARG A 327 12.40 9.53 23.73
CA ARG A 327 11.26 8.62 23.47
C ARG A 327 9.91 9.33 23.64
N GLU A 328 9.89 10.61 23.27
CA GLU A 328 8.74 11.49 23.41
C GLU A 328 8.22 11.85 22.01
N ILE A 329 6.96 11.54 21.75
CA ILE A 329 6.25 11.92 20.53
C ILE A 329 5.33 13.09 20.91
N SER A 330 5.66 14.29 20.43
CA SER A 330 4.98 15.54 20.80
C SER A 330 3.70 15.79 20.00
N ASN A 331 3.58 15.11 18.85
CA ASN A 331 2.46 15.31 17.94
C ASN A 331 1.20 14.56 18.38
N VAL A 332 0.24 15.31 18.92
CA VAL A 332 -1.05 14.79 19.40
C VAL A 332 -1.86 14.13 18.28
N ASN A 333 -1.86 14.66 17.06
CA ASN A 333 -2.64 14.08 15.96
C ASN A 333 -2.16 12.66 15.64
N LEU A 334 -0.84 12.47 15.55
CA LEU A 334 -0.24 11.15 15.32
C LEU A 334 -0.56 10.18 16.47
N VAL A 335 -0.44 10.66 17.72
CA VAL A 335 -0.71 9.84 18.91
C VAL A 335 -2.16 9.42 18.97
N THR A 336 -3.10 10.33 18.71
CA THR A 336 -4.53 10.05 18.69
C THR A 336 -4.88 9.06 17.57
N GLU A 337 -4.42 9.32 16.33
CA GLU A 337 -4.69 8.46 15.18
C GLU A 337 -4.25 7.01 15.43
N LEU A 338 -3.03 6.79 15.91
CA LEU A 338 -2.51 5.43 16.16
C LEU A 338 -3.18 4.72 17.34
N LYS A 339 -3.81 5.45 18.26
CA LYS A 339 -4.58 4.87 19.37
C LYS A 339 -6.02 4.55 19.00
N GLU A 340 -6.61 5.35 18.11
CA GLU A 340 -8.03 5.29 17.80
C GLU A 340 -8.35 4.53 16.50
N ARG A 341 -7.38 4.36 15.59
CA ARG A 341 -7.61 3.62 14.35
C ARG A 341 -8.07 2.18 14.66
N PRO A 342 -9.05 1.64 13.91
CA PRO A 342 -9.67 0.35 14.22
C PRO A 342 -8.91 -0.86 13.64
N TRP A 343 -7.64 -0.69 13.23
CA TRP A 343 -6.84 -1.70 12.54
C TRP A 343 -5.36 -1.65 12.93
N GLY A 344 -4.72 -2.80 12.84
CA GLY A 344 -3.29 -3.00 13.04
C GLY A 344 -2.51 -3.14 11.73
N VAL A 345 -1.18 -3.08 11.83
CA VAL A 345 -0.25 -3.35 10.73
C VAL A 345 0.79 -4.32 11.27
N GLN A 346 0.94 -5.48 10.65
CA GLN A 346 1.81 -6.56 11.12
C GLN A 346 1.53 -6.99 12.58
N ASP A 347 0.28 -6.84 13.04
CA ASP A 347 -0.17 -7.24 14.36
C ASP A 347 -1.16 -8.41 14.23
N LEU A 348 -0.76 -9.61 14.66
CA LEU A 348 -1.60 -10.81 14.60
C LEU A 348 -2.77 -10.77 15.59
N GLY A 349 -2.75 -9.85 16.57
CA GLY A 349 -3.80 -9.67 17.56
C GLY A 349 -4.88 -8.65 17.16
N GLN A 350 -4.73 -7.99 16.00
CA GLN A 350 -5.66 -6.97 15.50
C GLN A 350 -6.08 -7.26 14.07
N ASP A 351 -7.27 -6.81 13.71
CA ASP A 351 -7.76 -6.81 12.33
C ASP A 351 -6.79 -6.00 11.44
N SER A 352 -6.53 -6.50 10.24
CA SER A 352 -5.80 -5.71 9.24
C SER A 352 -6.66 -4.53 8.75
N PHE A 353 -6.06 -3.55 8.09
CA PHE A 353 -6.82 -2.46 7.47
C PHE A 353 -7.77 -2.96 6.34
N ILE A 354 -7.49 -4.13 5.74
CA ILE A 354 -8.41 -4.78 4.79
C ILE A 354 -9.60 -5.36 5.54
N ASP A 355 -9.37 -6.09 6.63
CA ASP A 355 -10.43 -6.65 7.48
C ASP A 355 -11.32 -5.54 8.05
N ALA A 356 -10.72 -4.45 8.53
CA ALA A 356 -11.47 -3.29 9.02
C ALA A 356 -12.31 -2.63 7.91
N PHE A 357 -11.81 -2.58 6.67
CA PHE A 357 -12.58 -2.07 5.53
C PHE A 357 -13.76 -3.00 5.19
N GLU A 358 -13.50 -4.30 5.07
CA GLU A 358 -14.50 -5.34 4.89
C GLU A 358 -15.59 -5.25 5.95
N CYS A 359 -15.20 -5.14 7.21
CA CYS A 359 -16.11 -5.07 8.34
C CYS A 359 -16.87 -3.75 8.43
N MET A 360 -16.26 -2.61 8.06
CA MET A 360 -17.00 -1.36 7.91
C MET A 360 -18.13 -1.51 6.89
N VAL A 361 -17.86 -2.11 5.73
CA VAL A 361 -18.89 -2.34 4.69
C VAL A 361 -19.94 -3.32 5.18
N CYS A 362 -19.54 -4.45 5.77
CA CYS A 362 -20.46 -5.46 6.33
C CYS A 362 -21.40 -4.86 7.38
N ASN A 363 -20.87 -4.10 8.33
CA ASN A 363 -21.67 -3.45 9.38
C ASN A 363 -22.68 -2.45 8.79
N ARG A 364 -22.29 -1.68 7.78
CA ARG A 364 -23.18 -0.72 7.10
C ARG A 364 -24.27 -1.43 6.26
N VAL A 365 -23.95 -2.56 5.64
CA VAL A 365 -24.93 -3.42 4.97
C VAL A 365 -25.98 -3.91 5.97
N TRP A 366 -25.54 -4.48 7.10
CA TRP A 366 -26.44 -4.93 8.17
C TRP A 366 -27.26 -3.81 8.78
N GLU A 367 -26.68 -2.62 8.98
CA GLU A 367 -27.42 -1.44 9.43
C GLU A 367 -28.62 -1.17 8.51
N ASN A 368 -28.42 -1.23 7.19
CA ASN A 368 -29.51 -1.02 6.23
C ASN A 368 -30.51 -2.17 6.18
N ILE A 369 -30.09 -3.42 6.38
CA ILE A 369 -31.01 -4.57 6.50
C ILE A 369 -31.93 -4.37 7.71
N HIS A 370 -31.36 -4.15 8.90
CA HIS A 370 -32.14 -3.94 10.13
C HIS A 370 -33.07 -2.72 10.05
N ARG A 371 -32.65 -1.64 9.37
CA ARG A 371 -33.51 -0.47 9.12
C ARG A 371 -34.72 -0.84 8.27
N ARG A 372 -34.52 -1.61 7.19
CA ARG A 372 -35.63 -2.05 6.32
C ARG A 372 -36.62 -2.96 7.04
N GLU A 373 -36.14 -3.88 7.87
CA GLU A 373 -36.99 -4.73 8.71
C GLU A 373 -37.88 -3.89 9.64
N LYS A 374 -37.34 -2.79 10.17
CA LYS A 374 -38.07 -1.81 10.99
C LYS A 374 -38.88 -0.79 10.17
N LYS A 375 -38.99 -0.99 8.84
CA LYS A 375 -39.65 -0.06 7.89
C LYS A 375 -39.10 1.36 7.93
N LEU A 376 -37.81 1.52 8.26
CA LEU A 376 -37.09 2.79 8.23
C LEU A 376 -36.36 2.97 6.88
N PRO A 377 -36.19 4.22 6.42
CA PRO A 377 -35.41 4.49 5.21
C PRO A 377 -33.96 4.04 5.39
N SER A 378 -33.40 3.42 4.33
CA SER A 378 -31.99 3.05 4.27
C SER A 378 -31.11 4.30 4.32
N LYS A 379 -30.00 4.19 5.05
CA LYS A 379 -28.95 5.20 5.10
C LYS A 379 -28.11 5.11 3.82
N VAL A 380 -27.82 6.26 3.23
CA VAL A 380 -26.97 6.38 2.06
C VAL A 380 -25.64 6.98 2.51
N TRP A 381 -24.56 6.24 2.30
CA TRP A 381 -23.21 6.77 2.39
C TRP A 381 -22.74 7.13 0.98
N ARG A 382 -21.98 8.22 0.88
CA ARG A 382 -21.45 8.73 -0.38
C ARG A 382 -20.07 9.28 -0.12
N ALA A 383 -19.12 8.90 -0.95
CA ALA A 383 -17.79 9.49 -0.92
C ALA A 383 -17.82 10.93 -1.43
N GLU A 384 -17.00 11.78 -0.85
CA GLU A 384 -16.78 13.14 -1.31
C GLU A 384 -15.48 13.23 -2.11
N GLU A 385 -15.29 14.29 -2.90
CA GLU A 385 -14.03 14.56 -3.61
C GLU A 385 -12.83 14.50 -2.66
N SER A 386 -13.01 15.02 -1.44
CA SER A 386 -11.96 15.06 -0.43
C SER A 386 -11.53 13.68 0.11
N HIS A 387 -12.28 12.62 -0.20
CA HIS A 387 -11.93 11.25 0.17
C HIS A 387 -10.80 10.70 -0.69
N LEU A 388 -10.58 11.21 -1.91
CA LEU A 388 -9.45 10.83 -2.75
C LEU A 388 -9.22 11.93 -3.78
N THR A 389 -8.27 12.82 -3.51
CA THR A 389 -7.92 13.91 -4.42
C THR A 389 -6.41 14.12 -4.39
N CYS A 390 -5.87 14.55 -5.52
CA CYS A 390 -4.49 14.99 -5.63
C CYS A 390 -4.41 16.12 -6.66
N PRO A 391 -3.65 17.18 -6.39
CA PRO A 391 -3.43 18.23 -7.40
C PRO A 391 -2.79 17.65 -8.67
N PRO A 392 -2.84 18.39 -9.79
CA PRO A 392 -2.06 18.04 -10.97
C PRO A 392 -0.59 17.84 -10.59
N PRO A 393 0.16 16.96 -11.31
CA PRO A 393 1.59 16.84 -11.10
C PRO A 393 2.26 18.22 -11.08
N PRO A 394 3.22 18.45 -10.18
CA PRO A 394 3.90 19.74 -10.05
C PRO A 394 4.54 20.16 -11.38
N GLU A 395 4.94 21.42 -11.47
CA GLU A 395 5.82 21.84 -12.56
C GLU A 395 7.11 21.02 -12.53
N LEU A 396 7.56 20.61 -13.72
CA LEU A 396 8.78 19.81 -13.84
C LEU A 396 9.96 20.63 -13.34
N PHE A 397 10.90 19.96 -12.68
CA PHE A 397 12.16 20.57 -12.32
C PHE A 397 12.99 20.80 -13.59
N GLU A 398 13.15 22.07 -13.95
CA GLU A 398 13.93 22.52 -15.10
C GLU A 398 15.35 22.91 -14.66
N PHE A 399 16.15 21.90 -14.31
CA PHE A 399 17.60 22.08 -14.12
C PHE A 399 18.32 21.85 -15.46
N ALA A 400 19.58 22.30 -15.57
CA ALA A 400 20.43 22.12 -16.76
C ALA A 400 20.87 20.65 -16.98
N VAL A 401 19.95 19.70 -16.85
CA VAL A 401 20.13 18.28 -17.10
C VAL A 401 19.68 18.00 -18.54
N SER A 402 20.64 17.57 -19.36
CA SER A 402 20.42 17.12 -20.73
C SER A 402 19.47 15.92 -20.78
N ALA A 403 18.56 15.95 -21.74
CA ALA A 403 17.53 14.96 -22.08
C ALA A 403 16.24 15.04 -21.24
N SER A 404 15.27 15.82 -21.74
CA SER A 404 13.87 15.62 -21.40
C SER A 404 13.45 14.24 -21.91
N SER A 405 13.28 13.25 -21.03
CA SER A 405 12.55 12.05 -21.45
C SER A 405 11.10 12.47 -21.67
N SER A 406 10.54 12.13 -22.84
CA SER A 406 9.11 12.30 -23.16
C SER A 406 8.20 11.71 -22.06
N LEU A 407 8.71 10.68 -21.36
CA LEU A 407 8.07 10.05 -20.22
C LEU A 407 7.80 10.98 -19.04
N ARG A 408 8.59 12.04 -18.79
CA ARG A 408 8.32 12.99 -17.69
C ARG A 408 7.07 13.83 -17.95
N GLN A 409 6.83 14.18 -19.21
CA GLN A 409 5.69 14.99 -19.62
C GLN A 409 4.38 14.19 -19.64
N ILE A 410 4.47 12.84 -19.62
CA ILE A 410 3.29 11.98 -19.69
C ILE A 410 2.35 12.19 -18.51
N TRP A 411 2.86 12.49 -17.31
CA TRP A 411 2.03 12.55 -16.12
C TRP A 411 1.00 13.68 -16.15
N ARG A 412 1.38 14.86 -16.66
CA ARG A 412 0.43 15.97 -16.85
C ARG A 412 -0.60 15.65 -17.94
N ALA A 413 -0.16 15.08 -19.06
CA ALA A 413 -1.07 14.65 -20.11
C ALA A 413 -2.06 13.58 -19.61
N SER A 414 -1.57 12.57 -18.88
CA SER A 414 -2.37 11.53 -18.23
C SER A 414 -3.34 12.10 -17.20
N TYR A 415 -2.92 13.09 -16.41
CA TYR A 415 -3.80 13.79 -15.49
C TYR A 415 -4.96 14.49 -16.23
N GLU A 416 -4.68 15.29 -17.25
CA GLU A 416 -5.72 15.99 -18.02
C GLU A 416 -6.64 15.01 -18.77
N GLN A 417 -6.06 13.95 -19.34
CA GLN A 417 -6.81 12.89 -20.01
C GLN A 417 -7.74 12.16 -19.02
N SER A 418 -7.24 11.84 -17.83
CA SER A 418 -8.04 11.17 -16.79
C SER A 418 -9.21 12.00 -16.27
N ARG A 419 -9.15 13.35 -16.35
CA ARG A 419 -10.30 14.22 -16.04
C ARG A 419 -11.44 14.03 -17.04
N ARG A 420 -11.12 13.88 -18.33
CA ARG A 420 -12.12 13.59 -19.37
C ARG A 420 -12.70 12.20 -19.17
N GLU A 421 -11.85 11.23 -18.90
CA GLU A 421 -12.23 9.85 -18.60
C GLU A 421 -13.15 9.74 -17.38
N ALA A 422 -12.83 10.41 -16.27
CA ALA A 422 -13.65 10.40 -15.07
C ALA A 422 -15.03 11.02 -15.31
N ARG A 423 -15.11 12.13 -16.07
CA ARG A 423 -16.39 12.76 -16.45
C ARG A 423 -17.24 11.82 -17.30
N ALA A 424 -16.68 11.27 -18.37
CA ALA A 424 -17.38 10.34 -19.25
C ALA A 424 -17.84 9.09 -18.48
N LEU A 425 -16.95 8.47 -17.70
CA LEU A 425 -17.29 7.30 -16.90
C LEU A 425 -18.37 7.60 -15.87
N GLY A 426 -18.29 8.75 -15.18
CA GLY A 426 -19.30 9.20 -14.24
C GLY A 426 -20.68 9.35 -14.87
N LEU A 427 -20.77 9.93 -16.07
CA LEU A 427 -22.01 10.03 -16.84
C LEU A 427 -22.56 8.65 -17.21
N MET A 428 -21.71 7.78 -17.75
CA MET A 428 -22.11 6.44 -18.19
C MET A 428 -22.59 5.57 -17.01
N LEU A 429 -21.91 5.64 -15.86
CA LEU A 429 -22.29 4.88 -14.68
C LEU A 429 -23.59 5.36 -14.04
N ARG A 430 -23.92 6.66 -14.15
CA ARG A 430 -25.22 7.18 -13.74
C ARG A 430 -26.36 6.70 -14.65
N ARG A 431 -26.10 6.40 -15.93
CA ARG A 431 -27.06 5.75 -16.84
C ARG A 431 -27.34 4.29 -16.44
N ASN A 432 -26.46 3.69 -15.64
CA ASN A 432 -26.60 2.36 -15.07
C ASN A 432 -26.88 1.24 -16.10
N THR A 433 -26.26 1.33 -17.26
CA THR A 433 -26.39 0.36 -18.36
C THR A 433 -25.02 -0.11 -18.80
N ASN A 434 -24.95 -1.35 -19.30
CA ASN A 434 -23.71 -1.88 -19.86
C ASN A 434 -23.26 -1.04 -21.06
N PHE A 435 -21.95 -0.83 -21.17
CA PHE A 435 -21.33 -0.13 -22.28
C PHE A 435 -20.06 -0.84 -22.73
N THR A 436 -19.71 -0.64 -23.98
CA THR A 436 -18.47 -1.13 -24.59
C THR A 436 -17.35 -0.12 -24.38
N VAL A 437 -16.10 -0.59 -24.45
CA VAL A 437 -14.90 0.27 -24.43
C VAL A 437 -14.96 1.34 -25.53
N THR A 438 -15.47 0.99 -26.72
CA THR A 438 -15.66 1.95 -27.82
C THR A 438 -16.66 3.06 -27.48
N GLN A 439 -17.77 2.72 -26.82
CA GLN A 439 -18.74 3.73 -26.37
C GLN A 439 -18.13 4.64 -25.31
N PHE A 440 -17.34 4.08 -24.39
CA PHE A 440 -16.61 4.86 -23.39
C PHE A 440 -15.68 5.88 -24.04
N TRP A 441 -14.79 5.44 -24.94
CA TRP A 441 -13.87 6.37 -25.61
C TRP A 441 -14.59 7.40 -26.47
N ARG A 442 -15.73 7.05 -27.09
CA ARG A 442 -16.55 8.03 -27.79
C ARG A 442 -17.06 9.13 -26.85
N GLU A 443 -17.55 8.76 -25.67
CA GLU A 443 -18.00 9.73 -24.65
C GLU A 443 -16.84 10.59 -24.13
N VAL A 444 -15.64 10.01 -23.94
CA VAL A 444 -14.43 10.73 -23.50
C VAL A 444 -14.02 11.87 -24.44
N PHE A 445 -14.23 11.68 -25.75
CA PHE A 445 -13.91 12.67 -26.79
C PHE A 445 -15.13 13.42 -27.32
N THR A 446 -16.26 13.38 -26.60
CA THR A 446 -17.40 14.25 -26.90
C THR A 446 -17.15 15.61 -26.26
N ASP A 447 -17.26 16.69 -27.07
CA ASP A 447 -16.95 18.07 -26.67
C ASP A 447 -17.80 18.60 -25.50
#